data_AF-A0A6V8NSN3-F1
#
_entry.id   AF-A0A6V8NSN3-F1
#
_cell.length_a   1.000
_cell.length_b   1.000
_cell.length_c   1.000
_cell.angle_alpha   90.00
_cell.angle_beta   90.00
_cell.angle_gamma   90.00
#
_symmetry.space_group_name_H-M   'P 1'
#
loop_
_entity.id
_entity.type
_entity.pdbx_description
1 polymer ?
#
loop_
_entity_poly.entity_id
_entity_poly.type
_entity_poly.pdbx_seq_one_letter_code
_entity_poly.pdbx_strand_id
1 'polypeptide(L)'
;EEEEEKGDSVEFVPRKGRSDLAIEDLIQSGQEILVHVSKDPIGSKGARVTSYITLPGRYLVLMPNVEHVGISRRIADEQERTRLKTIAETIKPKGYGLIVRTASERCSEEELKKDLDFLILLWENIQRKKEKAAAPSLLYSDLDLVFRSVRDLLTQNVERLVIDSAEEYERLKEFVRTYFSKLRDKIVFYEGQEPIFDAFGVELDSSRALGRKVWLKSGGYIVIDQIEAMTVIDVNTGKFVGKDGLEDTILKINLEAVKEIAYQIRLRNLGGIIIVDFIDMEKYENRGKVFNAFV
;
A
#
# COMPACT_ATOMS: atom_id res chain seq x y z
N GLU A 1 -8.29 -12.76 -8.73
CA GLU A 1 -8.78 -11.44 -8.22
C GLU A 1 -9.12 -11.43 -6.73
N GLU A 2 -9.44 -12.56 -6.07
CA GLU A 2 -9.71 -12.59 -4.61
C GLU A 2 -8.50 -12.85 -3.69
N GLU A 3 -7.27 -12.97 -4.22
CA GLU A 3 -6.09 -13.35 -3.43
C GLU A 3 -5.17 -12.20 -3.00
N GLU A 4 -5.20 -11.05 -3.68
CA GLU A 4 -4.28 -9.93 -3.35
C GLU A 4 -4.70 -9.11 -2.13
N GLU A 5 -5.99 -9.08 -1.78
CA GLU A 5 -6.48 -8.41 -0.55
C GLU A 5 -6.24 -9.22 0.73
N LYS A 6 -5.83 -10.50 0.65
CA LYS A 6 -5.50 -11.31 1.83
C LYS A 6 -4.16 -10.93 2.48
N GLY A 7 -3.45 -9.93 1.95
CA GLY A 7 -2.03 -9.71 2.19
C GLY A 7 -1.60 -9.21 3.58
N ASP A 8 -2.50 -8.70 4.39
CA ASP A 8 -2.19 -8.27 5.77
C ASP A 8 -3.15 -8.93 6.78
N SER A 9 -3.76 -10.07 6.44
CA SER A 9 -4.69 -10.75 7.35
C SER A 9 -3.93 -11.38 8.53
N VAL A 10 -3.71 -10.58 9.58
CA VAL A 10 -3.72 -11.14 10.93
C VAL A 10 -5.10 -11.77 11.07
N GLU A 11 -5.15 -13.09 11.29
CA GLU A 11 -6.40 -13.72 11.73
C GLU A 11 -6.76 -13.06 13.06
N PHE A 12 -7.60 -12.03 12.97
CA PHE A 12 -8.41 -11.61 14.09
C PHE A 12 -9.29 -12.81 14.39
N VAL A 13 -8.85 -13.65 15.31
CA VAL A 13 -9.72 -14.65 15.93
C VAL A 13 -10.69 -13.82 16.74
N PRO A 14 -11.94 -13.62 16.27
CA PRO A 14 -12.91 -12.93 17.10
C PRO A 14 -12.97 -13.73 18.39
N ARG A 15 -13.12 -13.08 19.55
CA ARG A 15 -13.56 -13.82 20.73
C ARG A 15 -14.77 -14.62 20.27
N LYS A 16 -14.66 -15.96 20.28
CA LYS A 16 -15.75 -16.85 19.86
C LYS A 16 -17.00 -16.27 20.48
N GLY A 17 -17.96 -15.87 19.64
CA GLY A 17 -19.23 -15.35 20.14
C GLY A 17 -19.71 -16.30 21.21
N ARG A 18 -20.20 -15.76 22.32
CA ARG A 18 -20.78 -16.55 23.40
C ARG A 18 -21.82 -17.47 22.78
N SER A 19 -21.49 -18.75 22.60
CA SER A 19 -22.34 -19.72 21.92
C SER A 19 -23.62 -20.02 22.71
N ASP A 20 -23.67 -19.52 23.94
CA ASP A 20 -24.77 -19.52 24.88
C ASP A 20 -25.78 -18.38 24.67
N LEU A 21 -25.52 -17.38 23.80
CA LEU A 21 -26.43 -16.25 23.57
C LEU A 21 -26.95 -16.22 22.14
N ALA A 22 -28.26 -16.05 21.99
CA ALA A 22 -28.90 -15.85 20.70
C ALA A 22 -28.79 -14.38 20.28
N ILE A 23 -28.90 -14.08 18.97
CA ILE A 23 -28.75 -12.71 18.48
C ILE A 23 -29.87 -11.79 19.00
N GLU A 24 -31.04 -12.37 19.23
CA GLU A 24 -32.23 -11.73 19.79
C GLU A 24 -32.00 -11.22 21.22
N ASP A 25 -31.04 -11.82 21.95
CA ASP A 25 -30.64 -11.37 23.28
C ASP A 25 -29.59 -10.24 23.24
N LEU A 26 -28.96 -10.03 22.09
CA LEU A 26 -27.82 -9.11 21.94
C LEU A 26 -28.19 -7.78 21.30
N ILE A 27 -29.18 -7.76 20.39
CA ILE A 27 -29.57 -6.56 19.64
C ILE A 27 -31.09 -6.42 19.51
N GLN A 28 -31.56 -5.17 19.40
CA GLN A 28 -32.97 -4.85 19.22
C GLN A 28 -33.21 -4.06 17.93
N SER A 29 -34.41 -4.20 17.35
CA SER A 29 -34.80 -3.41 16.18
C SER A 29 -34.80 -1.92 16.52
N GLY A 30 -34.16 -1.11 15.67
CA GLY A 30 -33.99 0.33 15.89
C GLY A 30 -32.78 0.72 16.75
N GLN A 31 -32.02 -0.25 17.25
CA GLN A 31 -30.77 0.01 17.95
C GLN A 31 -29.71 0.57 17.00
N GLU A 32 -29.12 1.70 17.35
CA GLU A 32 -28.02 2.28 16.60
C GLU A 32 -26.71 1.57 16.92
N ILE A 33 -26.01 1.09 15.90
CA ILE A 33 -24.75 0.34 16.03
C ILE A 33 -23.70 0.95 15.12
N LEU A 34 -22.51 1.20 15.68
CA LEU A 34 -21.35 1.57 14.88
C LEU A 34 -20.86 0.33 14.12
N VAL A 35 -20.79 0.44 12.80
CA VAL A 35 -20.36 -0.65 11.93
C VAL A 35 -19.27 -0.21 10.97
N HIS A 36 -18.42 -1.16 10.58
CA HIS A 36 -17.40 -1.03 9.54
C HIS A 36 -17.75 -1.97 8.38
N VAL A 37 -17.64 -1.47 7.14
CA VAL A 37 -17.86 -2.28 5.93
C VAL A 37 -16.65 -3.16 5.67
N SER A 38 -16.77 -4.45 5.97
CA SER A 38 -15.68 -5.43 5.82
C SER A 38 -15.57 -6.00 4.41
N LYS A 39 -16.67 -6.00 3.65
CA LYS A 39 -16.71 -6.39 2.24
C LYS A 39 -17.77 -5.57 1.52
N ASP A 40 -17.41 -5.14 0.32
CA ASP A 40 -18.33 -4.48 -0.61
C ASP A 40 -19.51 -5.39 -0.99
N PRO A 41 -20.64 -4.80 -1.43
CA PRO A 41 -21.78 -5.57 -1.91
C PRO A 41 -21.40 -6.39 -3.15
N ILE A 42 -21.90 -7.64 -3.22
CA ILE A 42 -21.64 -8.55 -4.33
C ILE A 42 -22.97 -8.95 -4.96
N GLY A 43 -23.23 -8.46 -6.17
CA GLY A 43 -24.49 -8.70 -6.89
C GLY A 43 -25.69 -8.15 -6.11
N SER A 44 -26.62 -9.02 -5.73
CA SER A 44 -27.79 -8.65 -4.92
C SER A 44 -27.55 -8.71 -3.40
N LYS A 45 -26.38 -9.19 -2.95
CA LYS A 45 -26.03 -9.24 -1.53
C LYS A 45 -25.50 -7.88 -1.09
N GLY A 46 -26.12 -7.30 -0.08
CA GLY A 46 -25.63 -6.08 0.57
C GLY A 46 -24.23 -6.25 1.16
N ALA A 47 -23.63 -5.13 1.55
CA ALA A 47 -22.30 -5.09 2.14
C ALA A 47 -22.22 -5.92 3.44
N ARG A 48 -21.09 -6.59 3.67
CA ARG A 48 -20.85 -7.29 4.94
C ARG A 48 -20.27 -6.32 5.94
N VAL A 49 -20.89 -6.22 7.11
CA VAL A 49 -20.44 -5.31 8.16
C VAL A 49 -19.96 -6.03 9.43
N THR A 50 -19.13 -5.34 10.20
CA THR A 50 -18.62 -5.78 11.51
C THR A 50 -18.67 -4.64 12.52
N SER A 51 -18.89 -4.93 13.80
CA SER A 51 -18.75 -3.95 14.89
C SER A 51 -17.31 -3.83 15.41
N TYR A 52 -16.42 -4.73 14.97
CA TYR A 52 -14.98 -4.63 15.23
C TYR A 52 -14.34 -3.66 14.24
N ILE A 53 -14.10 -2.43 14.70
CA ILE A 53 -13.51 -1.39 13.87
C ILE A 53 -12.01 -1.62 13.76
N THR A 54 -11.49 -1.49 12.54
CA THR A 54 -10.06 -1.43 12.25
C THR A 54 -9.76 -0.12 11.53
N LEU A 55 -8.64 0.52 11.89
CA LEU A 55 -8.18 1.76 11.27
C LEU A 55 -6.75 1.55 10.76
N PRO A 56 -6.56 1.36 9.43
CA PRO A 56 -5.25 1.11 8.86
C PRO A 56 -4.45 2.40 8.71
N GLY A 57 -3.31 2.46 9.42
CA GLY A 57 -2.25 3.43 9.20
C GLY A 57 -1.24 2.90 8.18
N ARG A 58 -0.10 3.59 8.09
CA ARG A 58 0.99 3.19 7.21
C ARG A 58 1.73 1.96 7.77
N TYR A 59 2.02 1.97 9.06
CA TYR A 59 2.83 0.96 9.74
C TYR A 59 2.01 0.12 10.72
N LEU A 60 0.94 0.70 11.27
CA LEU A 60 0.10 0.08 12.28
C LEU A 60 -1.34 -0.01 11.77
N VAL A 61 -2.10 -0.97 12.30
CA VAL A 61 -3.58 -0.96 12.26
C VAL A 61 -4.06 -0.86 13.69
N LEU A 62 -4.85 0.18 13.98
CA LEU A 62 -5.46 0.38 15.27
C LEU A 62 -6.79 -0.38 15.34
N MET A 63 -6.98 -1.14 16.41
CA MET A 63 -8.23 -1.84 16.72
C MET A 63 -8.78 -1.30 18.04
N PRO A 64 -9.74 -0.37 18.01
CA PRO A 64 -10.40 0.10 19.21
C PRO A 64 -11.16 -1.03 19.92
N ASN A 65 -11.20 -1.01 21.25
CA ASN A 65 -11.94 -1.95 22.10
C ASN A 65 -11.46 -3.42 22.04
N VAL A 66 -10.26 -3.66 21.53
CA VAL A 66 -9.62 -4.98 21.48
C VAL A 66 -8.25 -4.85 22.11
N GLU A 67 -7.92 -5.57 23.18
CA GLU A 67 -6.55 -5.58 23.70
C GLU A 67 -5.73 -6.72 23.06
N HIS A 68 -4.97 -6.39 22.03
CA HIS A 68 -4.11 -7.35 21.33
C HIS A 68 -2.92 -6.65 20.65
N VAL A 69 -1.77 -7.33 20.57
CA VAL A 69 -0.66 -6.94 19.70
C VAL A 69 -0.38 -8.09 18.75
N GLY A 70 -0.54 -7.82 17.45
CA GLY A 70 -0.24 -8.75 16.37
C GLY A 70 0.88 -8.20 15.48
N ILE A 71 1.70 -9.08 14.91
CA ILE A 71 2.71 -8.74 13.91
C ILE A 71 2.36 -9.45 12.60
N SER A 72 2.51 -8.75 11.46
CA SER A 72 2.31 -9.32 10.12
C SER A 72 3.11 -10.62 9.95
N ARG A 73 2.46 -11.63 9.35
CA ARG A 73 3.09 -12.92 9.04
C ARG A 73 4.12 -12.80 7.90
N ARG A 74 4.10 -11.71 7.13
CA ARG A 74 5.04 -11.46 6.04
C ARG A 74 6.42 -10.99 6.53
N ILE A 75 6.53 -10.56 7.79
CA ILE A 75 7.81 -10.23 8.43
C ILE A 75 8.46 -11.55 8.86
N ALA A 76 9.39 -12.04 8.05
CA ALA A 76 10.04 -13.34 8.24
C ALA A 76 11.22 -13.30 9.24
N ASP A 77 11.84 -12.14 9.44
CA ASP A 77 12.94 -11.97 10.38
C ASP A 77 12.43 -11.95 11.84
N GLU A 78 12.76 -12.99 12.61
CA GLU A 78 12.32 -13.15 13.99
C GLU A 78 12.91 -12.09 14.94
N GLN A 79 14.12 -11.58 14.66
CA GLN A 79 14.71 -10.51 15.47
C GLN A 79 13.90 -9.23 15.31
N GLU A 80 13.58 -8.89 14.07
CA GLU A 80 12.76 -7.73 13.75
C GLU A 80 11.33 -7.87 14.30
N ARG A 81 10.75 -9.07 14.19
CA ARG A 81 9.44 -9.40 14.74
C ARG A 81 9.38 -9.16 16.25
N THR A 82 10.42 -9.60 16.97
CA THR A 82 10.55 -9.42 18.42
C THR A 82 10.70 -7.93 18.75
N ARG A 83 11.59 -7.21 18.04
CA ARG A 83 11.82 -5.77 18.23
C ARG A 83 10.52 -4.97 18.05
N LEU A 84 9.83 -5.17 16.93
CA LEU A 84 8.58 -4.49 16.61
C LEU A 84 7.47 -4.82 17.62
N LYS A 85 7.39 -6.07 18.09
CA LYS A 85 6.44 -6.48 19.13
C LYS A 85 6.69 -5.76 20.44
N THR A 86 7.94 -5.69 20.91
CA THR A 86 8.30 -4.97 22.14
C THR A 86 7.95 -3.49 22.03
N ILE A 87 8.27 -2.85 20.89
CA ILE A 87 7.91 -1.44 20.66
C ILE A 87 6.38 -1.28 20.68
N ALA A 88 5.65 -2.11 19.92
CA ALA A 88 4.19 -2.05 19.85
C ALA A 88 3.54 -2.22 21.23
N GLU A 89 3.99 -3.17 22.04
CA GLU A 89 3.52 -3.37 23.42
C GLU A 89 3.80 -2.16 24.32
N THR A 90 4.94 -1.49 24.13
CA THR A 90 5.33 -0.29 24.89
C THR A 90 4.45 0.91 24.55
N ILE A 91 4.19 1.14 23.25
CA ILE A 91 3.46 2.33 22.80
C ILE A 91 1.94 2.16 22.83
N LYS A 92 1.43 0.92 22.87
CA LYS A 92 0.00 0.61 22.83
C LYS A 92 -0.75 1.19 24.03
N PRO A 93 -1.78 2.04 23.82
CA PRO A 93 -2.63 2.49 24.91
C PRO A 93 -3.51 1.35 25.46
N LYS A 94 -3.96 1.49 26.71
CA LYS A 94 -4.92 0.55 27.32
C LYS A 94 -6.27 0.59 26.57
N GLY A 95 -6.93 -0.56 26.43
CA GLY A 95 -8.20 -0.69 25.69
C GLY A 95 -8.09 -0.74 24.16
N TYR A 96 -6.87 -0.56 23.61
CA TYR A 96 -6.61 -0.63 22.17
C TYR A 96 -5.75 -1.83 21.80
N GLY A 97 -5.85 -2.18 20.53
CA GLY A 97 -5.10 -3.25 19.89
C GLY A 97 -4.33 -2.71 18.71
N LEU A 98 -3.17 -3.30 18.43
CA LEU A 98 -2.31 -2.91 17.32
C LEU A 98 -1.94 -4.13 16.51
N ILE A 99 -2.01 -3.99 15.18
CA ILE A 99 -1.38 -4.90 14.24
C ILE A 99 -0.23 -4.16 13.57
N VAL A 100 0.97 -4.71 13.66
CA VAL A 100 2.16 -4.19 12.99
C VAL A 100 2.22 -4.74 11.57
N ARG A 101 2.26 -3.84 10.58
CA ARG A 101 2.21 -4.17 9.15
C ARG A 101 3.61 -4.41 8.58
N THR A 102 3.69 -5.10 7.45
CA THR A 102 4.95 -5.40 6.76
C THR A 102 5.77 -4.13 6.43
N ALA A 103 5.09 -3.01 6.16
CA ALA A 103 5.75 -1.73 5.88
C ALA A 103 6.51 -1.14 7.07
N SER A 104 6.35 -1.68 8.29
CA SER A 104 7.05 -1.20 9.48
C SER A 104 8.45 -1.78 9.66
N GLU A 105 8.88 -2.71 8.79
CA GLU A 105 10.23 -3.27 8.86
C GLU A 105 11.26 -2.14 8.85
N ARG A 106 12.19 -2.18 9.80
CA ARG A 106 13.25 -1.19 10.02
C ARG A 106 12.77 0.20 10.45
N CYS A 107 11.47 0.38 10.73
CA CYS A 107 10.97 1.62 11.28
C CYS A 107 11.46 1.85 12.71
N SER A 108 11.69 3.12 13.02
CA SER A 108 11.99 3.59 14.37
C SER A 108 10.74 3.60 15.25
N GLU A 109 10.93 3.58 16.57
CA GLU A 109 9.82 3.74 17.52
C GLU A 109 9.11 5.09 17.34
N GLU A 110 9.82 6.16 16.97
CA GLU A 110 9.23 7.47 16.72
C GLU A 110 8.27 7.48 15.53
N GLU A 111 8.60 6.75 14.47
CA GLU A 111 7.73 6.61 13.29
C GLU A 111 6.46 5.83 13.61
N LEU A 112 6.59 4.76 14.40
CA LEU A 112 5.45 3.99 14.89
C LEU A 112 4.55 4.82 15.81
N LYS A 113 5.13 5.65 16.69
CA LYS A 113 4.37 6.59 17.53
C LYS A 113 3.61 7.62 16.71
N LYS A 114 4.24 8.21 15.69
CA LYS A 114 3.56 9.19 14.81
C LYS A 114 2.36 8.57 14.08
N ASP A 115 2.51 7.35 13.58
CA ASP A 115 1.41 6.62 12.93
C ASP A 115 0.30 6.26 13.94
N LEU A 116 0.68 5.85 15.16
CA LEU A 116 -0.27 5.59 16.25
C LEU A 116 -1.05 6.85 16.66
N ASP A 117 -0.36 7.99 16.84
CA ASP A 117 -0.97 9.27 17.20
C ASP A 117 -1.99 9.71 16.15
N PHE A 118 -1.65 9.54 14.86
CA PHE A 118 -2.58 9.75 13.75
C PHE A 118 -3.85 8.88 13.90
N LEU A 119 -3.69 7.58 14.14
CA LEU A 119 -4.80 6.65 14.27
C LEU A 119 -5.68 6.90 15.48
N ILE A 120 -5.09 7.28 16.62
CA ILE A 120 -5.82 7.67 17.83
C ILE A 120 -6.65 8.92 17.55
N LEU A 121 -6.04 9.96 16.97
CA LEU A 121 -6.75 11.20 16.64
C LEU A 121 -7.88 10.95 15.62
N LEU A 122 -7.65 10.06 14.64
CA LEU A 122 -8.69 9.62 13.71
C LEU A 122 -9.85 8.96 14.45
N TRP A 123 -9.56 8.04 15.37
CA TRP A 123 -10.59 7.38 16.16
C TRP A 123 -11.38 8.35 17.04
N GLU A 124 -10.72 9.30 17.70
CA GLU A 124 -11.36 10.35 18.49
C GLU A 124 -12.29 11.22 17.63
N ASN A 125 -11.89 11.54 16.40
CA ASN A 125 -12.74 12.25 15.44
C ASN A 125 -13.99 11.44 15.07
N ILE A 126 -13.84 10.13 14.84
CA ILE A 126 -14.95 9.22 14.56
C ILE A 126 -15.92 9.17 15.75
N GLN A 127 -15.42 9.04 16.98
CA GLN A 127 -16.25 9.03 18.19
C GLN A 127 -17.00 10.35 18.37
N ARG A 128 -16.32 11.50 18.22
CA ARG A 128 -16.97 12.81 18.32
C ARG A 128 -18.06 13.02 17.26
N LYS A 129 -17.86 12.49 16.05
CA LYS A 129 -18.87 12.55 14.99
C LYS A 129 -20.04 11.62 15.27
N LYS A 130 -19.77 10.42 15.81
CA LYS A 130 -20.79 9.45 16.23
C LYS A 130 -21.74 10.04 17.26
N GLU A 131 -21.23 10.77 18.26
CA GLU A 131 -22.07 11.39 19.30
C GLU A 131 -23.03 12.46 18.77
N LYS A 132 -22.71 13.08 17.63
CA LYS A 132 -23.47 14.20 17.05
C LYS A 132 -24.38 13.79 15.90
N ALA A 133 -24.08 12.68 15.25
CA ALA A 133 -24.77 12.27 14.03
C ALA A 133 -25.95 11.34 14.35
N ALA A 134 -27.11 11.61 13.76
CA ALA A 134 -28.24 10.68 13.78
C ALA A 134 -28.00 9.52 12.79
N ALA A 135 -28.40 8.30 13.15
CA ALA A 135 -28.30 7.16 12.23
C ALA A 135 -29.44 7.19 11.18
N PRO A 136 -29.20 6.69 9.94
CA PRO A 136 -27.92 6.24 9.40
C PRO A 136 -27.05 7.41 8.92
N SER A 137 -25.76 7.38 9.22
CA SER A 137 -24.83 8.41 8.75
C SER A 137 -23.42 7.84 8.52
N LEU A 138 -22.74 8.39 7.51
CA LEU A 138 -21.34 8.08 7.23
C LEU A 138 -20.44 8.82 8.22
N LEU A 139 -19.80 8.07 9.12
CA LEU A 139 -18.88 8.65 10.11
C LEU A 139 -17.49 8.86 9.50
N TYR A 140 -16.98 7.88 8.79
CA TYR A 140 -15.66 7.94 8.14
C TYR A 140 -15.69 7.15 6.85
N SER A 141 -15.05 7.71 5.82
CA SER A 141 -14.72 7.04 4.58
C SER A 141 -13.21 6.89 4.54
N ASP A 142 -12.72 5.78 4.00
CA ASP A 142 -11.29 5.56 3.86
C ASP A 142 -10.61 6.65 3.01
N LEU A 143 -9.30 6.80 3.24
CA LEU A 143 -8.47 7.74 2.51
C LEU A 143 -8.46 7.41 1.01
N ASP A 144 -8.84 8.39 0.20
CA ASP A 144 -8.63 8.35 -1.24
C ASP A 144 -7.12 8.35 -1.58
N LEU A 145 -6.80 8.21 -2.87
CA LEU A 145 -5.42 8.12 -3.33
C LEU A 145 -4.57 9.31 -2.86
N VAL A 146 -5.12 10.53 -2.89
CA VAL A 146 -4.40 11.76 -2.55
C VAL A 146 -3.99 11.74 -1.08
N PHE A 147 -4.93 11.47 -0.17
CA PHE A 147 -4.62 11.41 1.25
C PHE A 147 -3.77 10.19 1.62
N ARG A 148 -3.98 9.06 0.94
CA ARG A 148 -3.14 7.88 1.10
C ARG A 148 -1.69 8.17 0.71
N SER A 149 -1.47 8.85 -0.41
CA SER A 149 -0.14 9.32 -0.84
C SER A 149 0.47 10.27 0.18
N VAL A 150 -0.30 11.17 0.79
CA VAL A 150 0.23 12.01 1.88
C VAL A 150 0.65 11.19 3.09
N ARG A 151 -0.20 10.28 3.58
CA ARG A 151 0.11 9.40 4.71
C ARG A 151 1.36 8.54 4.43
N ASP A 152 1.47 8.02 3.20
CA ASP A 152 2.46 6.99 2.86
C ASP A 152 3.77 7.56 2.28
N LEU A 153 3.74 8.73 1.63
CA LEU A 153 4.91 9.27 0.92
C LEU A 153 5.44 10.58 1.50
N LEU A 154 4.62 11.37 2.21
CA LEU A 154 5.02 12.67 2.74
C LEU A 154 5.90 12.52 4.00
N THR A 155 7.15 12.13 3.78
CA THR A 155 8.17 12.00 4.83
C THR A 155 8.92 13.31 5.06
N GLN A 156 9.81 13.34 6.05
CA GLN A 156 10.65 14.52 6.30
C GLN A 156 11.55 14.87 5.11
N ASN A 157 11.95 13.88 4.31
CA ASN A 157 12.84 14.03 3.16
C ASN A 157 12.15 14.63 1.93
N VAL A 158 10.82 14.69 1.90
CA VAL A 158 10.08 15.35 0.83
C VAL A 158 10.16 16.85 1.03
N GLU A 159 10.69 17.58 0.06
CA GLU A 159 10.82 19.05 0.13
C GLU A 159 9.45 19.73 0.03
N ARG A 160 8.66 19.35 -0.99
CA ARG A 160 7.35 19.92 -1.28
C ARG A 160 6.42 18.89 -1.91
N LEU A 161 5.13 19.03 -1.61
CA LEU A 161 4.03 18.37 -2.31
C LEU A 161 3.32 19.43 -3.15
N VAL A 162 3.29 19.24 -4.46
CA VAL A 162 2.74 20.21 -5.40
C VAL A 162 1.43 19.66 -5.94
N ILE A 163 0.38 20.48 -5.96
CA ILE A 163 -0.95 20.09 -6.42
C ILE A 163 -1.57 21.19 -7.28
N ASP A 164 -2.19 20.82 -8.40
CA ASP A 164 -2.78 21.71 -9.39
C ASP A 164 -4.32 21.78 -9.32
N SER A 165 -4.96 20.96 -8.46
CA SER A 165 -6.38 21.06 -8.15
C SER A 165 -6.63 21.91 -6.90
N ALA A 166 -7.38 23.00 -7.06
CA ALA A 166 -7.71 23.92 -5.97
C ALA A 166 -8.60 23.27 -4.90
N GLU A 167 -9.52 22.39 -5.31
CA GLU A 167 -10.38 21.63 -4.38
C GLU A 167 -9.54 20.70 -3.52
N GLU A 168 -8.66 19.91 -4.15
CA GLU A 168 -7.79 18.99 -3.44
C GLU A 168 -6.78 19.71 -2.56
N TYR A 169 -6.29 20.88 -2.97
CA TYR A 169 -5.39 21.70 -2.16
C TYR A 169 -6.00 22.10 -0.81
N GLU A 170 -7.25 22.57 -0.81
CA GLU A 170 -7.94 22.93 0.43
C GLU A 170 -8.28 21.71 1.28
N ARG A 171 -8.75 20.62 0.64
CA ARG A 171 -8.98 19.32 1.30
C ARG A 171 -7.71 18.80 1.99
N LEU A 172 -6.57 18.85 1.30
CA LEU A 172 -5.26 18.45 1.83
C LEU A 172 -4.78 19.35 2.97
N LYS A 173 -4.94 20.67 2.82
CA LYS A 173 -4.57 21.62 3.88
C LYS A 173 -5.32 21.35 5.17
N GLU A 174 -6.62 21.08 5.10
CA GLU A 174 -7.41 20.75 6.29
C GLU A 174 -6.98 19.43 6.92
N PHE A 175 -6.76 18.41 6.10
CA PHE A 175 -6.27 17.11 6.57
C PHE A 175 -4.90 17.21 7.23
N VAL A 176 -3.92 17.83 6.58
CA VAL A 176 -2.57 17.99 7.12
C VAL A 176 -2.57 18.91 8.35
N ARG A 177 -3.41 19.96 8.39
CA ARG A 177 -3.58 20.76 9.61
C ARG A 177 -4.07 19.91 10.79
N THR A 178 -5.00 18.99 10.53
CA THR A 178 -5.60 18.15 11.56
C THR A 178 -4.64 17.07 12.05
N TYR A 179 -3.93 16.41 11.13
CA TYR A 179 -3.21 15.17 11.40
C TYR A 179 -1.69 15.29 11.36
N PHE A 180 -1.15 16.24 10.58
CA PHE A 180 0.27 16.37 10.28
C PHE A 180 0.73 17.83 10.27
N SER A 181 0.41 18.59 11.33
CA SER A 181 0.56 20.05 11.36
C SER A 181 1.95 20.57 10.93
N LYS A 182 3.02 19.83 11.21
CA LYS A 182 4.41 20.15 10.82
C LYS A 182 4.69 20.05 9.30
N LEU A 183 3.82 19.40 8.54
CA LEU A 183 3.98 19.21 7.09
C LEU A 183 3.14 20.21 6.28
N ARG A 184 2.37 21.08 6.94
CA ARG A 184 1.49 22.05 6.29
C ARG A 184 2.23 22.94 5.28
N ASP A 185 3.39 23.43 5.67
CA ASP A 185 4.16 24.39 4.86
C ASP A 185 4.81 23.73 3.62
N LYS A 186 4.75 22.40 3.51
CA LYS A 186 5.24 21.66 2.34
C LYS A 186 4.22 21.56 1.22
N ILE A 187 2.94 21.83 1.48
CA ILE A 187 1.88 21.73 0.46
C ILE A 187 1.81 23.04 -0.32
N VAL A 188 2.10 22.96 -1.61
CA VAL A 188 2.16 24.11 -2.52
C VAL A 188 1.13 23.94 -3.62
N PHE A 189 0.30 24.97 -3.81
CA PHE A 189 -0.61 25.03 -4.95
C PHE A 189 0.16 25.46 -6.19
N TYR A 190 -0.03 24.75 -7.30
CA TYR A 190 0.57 25.05 -8.58
C TYR A 190 -0.28 26.05 -9.34
N GLU A 191 0.26 27.25 -9.60
CA GLU A 191 -0.43 28.36 -10.29
C GLU A 191 0.01 28.53 -11.75
N GLY A 192 0.87 27.64 -12.26
CA GLY A 192 1.33 27.71 -13.65
C GLY A 192 0.23 27.37 -14.66
N GLN A 193 0.39 27.87 -15.89
CA GLN A 193 -0.54 27.59 -16.99
C GLN A 193 -0.26 26.26 -17.69
N GLU A 194 0.99 25.80 -17.65
CA GLU A 194 1.39 24.51 -18.22
C GLU A 194 0.96 23.36 -17.29
N PRO A 195 0.65 22.16 -17.82
CA PRO A 195 0.36 21.01 -16.98
C PRO A 195 1.50 20.74 -15.98
N ILE A 196 1.16 20.36 -14.75
CA ILE A 196 2.14 20.17 -13.66
C ILE A 196 3.27 19.19 -14.05
N PHE A 197 2.97 18.13 -14.80
CA PHE A 197 4.01 17.16 -15.20
C PHE A 197 4.96 17.70 -16.28
N ASP A 198 4.47 18.54 -17.19
CA ASP A 198 5.30 19.22 -18.19
C ASP A 198 6.23 20.24 -17.54
N ALA A 199 5.68 21.06 -16.63
CA ALA A 199 6.44 22.10 -15.93
C ALA A 199 7.60 21.53 -15.09
N PHE A 200 7.47 20.29 -14.62
CA PHE A 200 8.51 19.58 -13.87
C PHE A 200 9.32 18.61 -14.73
N GLY A 201 9.05 18.51 -16.04
CA GLY A 201 9.78 17.67 -16.98
C GLY A 201 9.56 16.16 -16.78
N VAL A 202 8.53 15.75 -16.04
CA VAL A 202 8.25 14.35 -15.72
C VAL A 202 7.31 13.67 -16.72
N GLU A 203 6.63 14.45 -17.58
CA GLU A 203 5.67 13.93 -18.56
C GLU A 203 6.33 12.96 -19.56
N LEU A 204 7.48 13.36 -20.11
CA LEU A 204 8.26 12.56 -21.05
C LEU A 204 8.78 11.27 -20.41
N ASP A 205 9.26 11.35 -19.18
CA ASP A 205 9.79 10.18 -18.47
C ASP A 205 8.67 9.23 -18.05
N SER A 206 7.52 9.76 -17.64
CA SER A 206 6.32 8.97 -17.34
C SER A 206 5.81 8.25 -18.59
N SER A 207 5.71 8.97 -19.71
CA SER A 207 5.30 8.40 -21.00
C SER A 207 6.27 7.33 -21.50
N ARG A 208 7.58 7.53 -21.33
CA ARG A 208 8.60 6.53 -21.67
C ARG A 208 8.51 5.31 -20.77
N ALA A 209 8.34 5.50 -19.47
CA ALA A 209 8.24 4.42 -18.51
C ALA A 209 6.98 3.56 -18.73
N LEU A 210 5.88 4.18 -19.19
CA LEU A 210 4.61 3.51 -19.51
C LEU A 210 4.51 3.05 -20.97
N GLY A 211 5.48 3.38 -21.81
CA GLY A 211 5.51 2.95 -23.21
C GLY A 211 5.63 1.42 -23.35
N ARG A 212 5.12 0.88 -24.47
CA ARG A 212 5.19 -0.57 -24.76
C ARG A 212 6.61 -1.14 -24.70
N LYS A 213 7.62 -0.34 -25.07
CA LYS A 213 9.03 -0.70 -25.09
C LYS A 213 9.81 0.11 -24.05
N VAL A 214 10.49 -0.58 -23.13
CA VAL A 214 11.28 0.02 -22.06
C VAL A 214 12.75 -0.35 -22.23
N TRP A 215 13.63 0.65 -22.31
CA TRP A 215 15.06 0.43 -22.51
C TRP A 215 15.79 0.14 -21.19
N LEU A 216 16.70 -0.82 -21.24
CA LEU A 216 17.62 -1.15 -20.16
C LEU A 216 18.88 -0.27 -20.28
N LYS A 217 19.57 -0.01 -19.17
CA LYS A 217 20.82 0.77 -19.11
C LYS A 217 21.92 0.15 -19.95
N SER A 218 21.95 -1.18 -20.08
CA SER A 218 22.92 -1.86 -20.96
C SER A 218 22.59 -1.75 -22.46
N GLY A 219 21.45 -1.16 -22.85
CA GLY A 219 21.05 -1.00 -24.26
C GLY A 219 20.20 -2.14 -24.83
N GLY A 220 19.90 -3.16 -24.03
CA GLY A 220 18.77 -4.07 -24.25
C GLY A 220 17.44 -3.37 -23.99
N TYR A 221 16.34 -4.06 -24.19
CA TYR A 221 15.01 -3.53 -23.90
C TYR A 221 14.01 -4.65 -23.58
N ILE A 222 12.96 -4.30 -22.85
CA ILE A 222 11.80 -5.17 -22.65
C ILE A 222 10.60 -4.65 -23.44
N VAL A 223 9.75 -5.55 -23.91
CA VAL A 223 8.48 -5.24 -24.56
C VAL A 223 7.36 -5.83 -23.72
N ILE A 224 6.36 -5.01 -23.37
CA ILE A 224 5.26 -5.41 -22.49
C ILE A 224 3.96 -5.38 -23.29
N ASP A 225 3.33 -6.53 -23.45
CA ASP A 225 2.06 -6.70 -24.16
C ASP A 225 0.98 -7.25 -23.22
N GLN A 226 -0.09 -6.50 -23.03
CA GLN A 226 -1.24 -6.91 -22.23
C GLN A 226 -2.31 -7.49 -23.16
N ILE A 227 -2.69 -8.74 -22.93
CA ILE A 227 -3.81 -9.42 -23.60
C ILE A 227 -4.89 -9.78 -22.58
N GLU A 228 -6.02 -10.32 -23.04
CA GLU A 228 -7.26 -10.47 -22.26
C GLU A 228 -7.09 -11.12 -20.88
N ALA A 229 -6.28 -12.18 -20.78
CA ALA A 229 -6.13 -12.96 -19.55
C ALA A 229 -4.70 -12.93 -18.97
N MET A 230 -3.74 -12.29 -19.64
CA MET A 230 -2.34 -12.31 -19.23
C MET A 230 -1.53 -11.14 -19.78
N THR A 231 -0.39 -10.89 -19.17
CA THR A 231 0.63 -9.97 -19.69
C THR A 231 1.86 -10.76 -20.14
N VAL A 232 2.35 -10.50 -21.34
CA VAL A 232 3.57 -11.11 -21.89
C VAL A 232 4.67 -10.07 -21.93
N ILE A 233 5.85 -10.43 -21.45
CA ILE A 233 7.02 -9.55 -21.39
C ILE A 233 8.19 -10.23 -22.10
N ASP A 234 8.70 -9.61 -23.15
CA ASP A 234 9.80 -10.13 -23.98
C ASP A 234 11.10 -9.34 -23.72
N VAL A 235 12.22 -10.04 -23.48
CA VAL A 235 13.53 -9.44 -23.21
C VAL A 235 14.43 -9.51 -24.43
N ASN A 236 14.94 -8.37 -24.89
CA ASN A 236 15.77 -8.26 -26.07
C ASN A 236 17.15 -7.68 -25.77
N THR A 237 18.18 -8.19 -26.47
CA THR A 237 19.57 -7.70 -26.36
C THR A 237 19.80 -6.32 -26.99
N GLY A 238 18.93 -5.91 -27.92
CA GLY A 238 19.01 -4.62 -28.59
C GLY A 238 20.28 -4.45 -29.42
N LYS A 239 20.95 -3.29 -29.29
CA LYS A 239 22.21 -2.99 -30.01
C LYS A 239 23.46 -3.39 -29.22
N PHE A 240 23.31 -3.96 -28.03
CA PHE A 240 24.44 -4.27 -27.16
C PHE A 240 25.06 -5.62 -27.53
N VAL A 241 26.23 -5.56 -28.16
CA VAL A 241 27.14 -6.70 -28.29
C VAL A 241 28.30 -6.40 -27.35
N GLY A 242 28.31 -7.04 -26.17
CA GLY A 242 29.34 -6.84 -25.17
C GLY A 242 30.74 -7.15 -25.72
N LYS A 243 31.78 -6.61 -25.07
CA LYS A 243 33.18 -6.97 -25.37
C LYS A 243 33.57 -8.35 -24.81
N ASP A 244 32.82 -8.82 -23.81
CA ASP A 244 32.97 -10.13 -23.17
C ASP A 244 32.07 -11.18 -23.84
N GLY A 245 32.24 -12.45 -23.47
CA GLY A 245 31.53 -13.59 -24.05
C GLY A 245 30.01 -13.39 -24.15
N LEU A 246 29.43 -13.90 -25.24
CA LEU A 246 28.02 -13.74 -25.59
C LEU A 246 27.08 -14.19 -24.45
N GLU A 247 27.42 -15.30 -23.78
CA GLU A 247 26.67 -15.84 -22.64
C GLU A 247 26.67 -14.92 -21.40
N ASP A 248 27.80 -14.27 -21.09
CA ASP A 248 27.89 -13.36 -19.93
C ASP A 248 27.11 -12.06 -20.19
N THR A 249 27.11 -11.62 -21.45
CA THR A 249 26.28 -10.50 -21.92
C THR A 249 24.79 -10.80 -21.76
N ILE A 250 24.35 -12.00 -22.17
CA ILE A 250 22.96 -12.46 -22.02
C ILE A 250 22.55 -12.48 -20.55
N LEU A 251 23.35 -13.12 -19.69
CA LEU A 251 23.06 -13.18 -18.26
C LEU A 251 22.90 -11.79 -17.66
N LYS A 252 23.81 -10.85 -18.01
CA LYS A 252 23.76 -9.48 -17.51
C LYS A 252 22.46 -8.77 -17.93
N ILE A 253 22.04 -8.92 -19.18
CA ILE A 253 20.81 -8.31 -19.70
C ILE A 253 19.58 -8.90 -19.02
N ASN A 254 19.51 -10.23 -18.87
CA ASN A 254 18.39 -10.87 -18.18
C ASN A 254 18.29 -10.42 -16.71
N LEU A 255 19.41 -10.35 -15.98
CA LEU A 255 19.42 -9.86 -14.59
C LEU A 255 19.01 -8.39 -14.47
N GLU A 256 19.34 -7.56 -15.47
CA GLU A 256 18.88 -6.19 -15.53
C GLU A 256 17.38 -6.11 -15.85
N ALA A 257 16.92 -6.92 -16.80
CA ALA A 257 15.51 -7.05 -17.15
C ALA A 257 14.68 -7.48 -15.93
N VAL A 258 15.15 -8.41 -15.09
CA VAL A 258 14.45 -8.79 -13.85
C VAL A 258 14.08 -7.58 -13.00
N LYS A 259 15.05 -6.69 -12.76
CA LYS A 259 14.85 -5.51 -11.92
C LYS A 259 13.86 -4.54 -12.55
N GLU A 260 13.99 -4.32 -13.86
CA GLU A 260 13.10 -3.42 -14.59
C GLU A 260 11.68 -3.99 -14.67
N ILE A 261 11.52 -5.29 -14.95
CA ILE A 261 10.20 -5.95 -15.00
C ILE A 261 9.51 -5.87 -13.64
N ALA A 262 10.22 -6.18 -12.55
CA ALA A 262 9.66 -6.05 -11.20
C ALA A 262 9.21 -4.61 -10.88
N TYR A 263 9.95 -3.62 -11.38
CA TYR A 263 9.57 -2.21 -11.27
C TYR A 263 8.33 -1.89 -12.13
N GLN A 264 8.29 -2.33 -13.39
CA GLN A 264 7.18 -2.09 -14.33
C GLN A 264 5.87 -2.75 -13.89
N ILE A 265 5.93 -3.95 -13.31
CA ILE A 265 4.76 -4.62 -12.71
C ILE A 265 4.12 -3.71 -11.66
N ARG A 266 4.93 -3.12 -10.77
CA ARG A 266 4.43 -2.19 -9.74
C ARG A 266 3.98 -0.86 -10.35
N LEU A 267 4.76 -0.28 -11.25
CA LEU A 267 4.48 1.03 -11.84
C LEU A 267 3.16 1.02 -12.62
N ARG A 268 2.91 -0.05 -13.37
CA ARG A 268 1.70 -0.22 -14.20
C ARG A 268 0.56 -0.91 -13.46
N ASN A 269 0.79 -1.33 -12.21
CA ASN A 269 -0.15 -2.11 -11.42
C ASN A 269 -0.64 -3.36 -12.19
N LEU A 270 0.30 -4.12 -12.78
CA LEU A 270 0.00 -5.36 -13.53
C LEU A 270 -0.33 -6.49 -12.55
N GLY A 271 -1.50 -7.09 -12.71
CA GLY A 271 -1.95 -8.26 -11.95
C GLY A 271 -2.33 -9.43 -12.85
N GLY A 272 -2.56 -10.60 -12.24
CA GLY A 272 -2.92 -11.82 -12.95
C GLY A 272 -1.72 -12.61 -13.48
N ILE A 273 -1.91 -13.36 -14.58
CA ILE A 273 -0.85 -14.20 -15.14
C ILE A 273 0.14 -13.30 -15.91
N ILE A 274 1.41 -13.37 -15.54
CA ILE A 274 2.51 -12.65 -16.21
C ILE A 274 3.50 -13.69 -16.73
N ILE A 275 3.74 -13.69 -18.03
CA ILE A 275 4.70 -14.55 -18.71
C ILE A 275 5.89 -13.70 -19.11
N VAL A 276 7.08 -14.09 -18.68
CA VAL A 276 8.34 -13.42 -19.05
C VAL A 276 9.15 -14.35 -19.94
N ASP A 277 9.41 -13.90 -21.17
CA ASP A 277 10.28 -14.56 -22.13
C ASP A 277 11.68 -13.95 -22.04
N PHE A 278 12.60 -14.69 -21.41
CA PHE A 278 13.99 -14.27 -21.27
C PHE A 278 14.82 -14.74 -22.45
N ILE A 279 15.92 -14.05 -22.69
CA ILE A 279 16.90 -14.48 -23.68
C ILE A 279 17.48 -15.84 -23.26
N ASP A 280 17.55 -16.79 -24.20
CA ASP A 280 18.07 -18.13 -23.98
C ASP A 280 19.47 -18.13 -23.35
N MET A 281 19.63 -18.90 -22.29
CA MET A 281 20.91 -19.13 -21.61
C MET A 281 21.28 -20.61 -21.70
N GLU A 282 22.50 -20.93 -22.15
CA GLU A 282 22.96 -22.32 -22.25
C GLU A 282 23.25 -22.90 -20.87
N LYS A 283 23.82 -22.10 -19.96
CA LYS A 283 24.23 -22.58 -18.64
C LYS A 283 23.05 -22.64 -17.69
N TYR A 284 22.81 -23.83 -17.12
CA TYR A 284 21.76 -24.01 -16.10
C TYR A 284 21.99 -23.11 -14.86
N GLU A 285 23.24 -22.89 -14.47
CA GLU A 285 23.59 -21.97 -13.38
C GLU A 285 23.11 -20.53 -13.65
N ASN A 286 23.17 -20.08 -14.90
CA ASN A 286 22.73 -18.73 -15.29
C ASN A 286 21.20 -18.62 -15.19
N ARG A 287 20.47 -19.66 -15.61
CA ARG A 287 19.01 -19.75 -15.41
C ARG A 287 18.64 -19.68 -13.94
N GLY A 288 19.37 -20.40 -13.08
CA GLY A 288 19.19 -20.36 -11.63
C GLY A 288 19.43 -18.97 -11.03
N LYS A 289 20.45 -18.24 -11.50
CA LYS A 289 20.72 -16.85 -11.06
C LYS A 289 19.58 -15.91 -11.43
N VAL A 290 19.04 -16.00 -12.65
CA VAL A 290 17.92 -15.15 -13.09
C VAL A 290 16.65 -15.47 -12.30
N PHE A 291 16.35 -16.76 -12.10
CA PHE A 291 15.22 -17.20 -11.29
C PHE A 291 15.30 -16.66 -9.86
N ASN A 292 16.44 -16.84 -9.19
CA ASN A 292 16.66 -16.37 -7.81
C ASN A 292 16.68 -14.85 -7.68
N ALA A 293 16.89 -14.11 -8.77
CA ALA A 293 16.82 -12.65 -8.75
C ALA A 293 15.36 -12.14 -8.79
N PHE A 294 14.43 -12.98 -9.27
CA PHE A 294 13.01 -12.65 -9.42
C PHE A 294 12.18 -12.99 -8.18
N VAL A 295 12.63 -13.97 -7.39
CA VAL A 295 12.01 -14.48 -6.16
C VAL A 295 12.59 -13.78 -4.95
#